data_AF-U1MT96-F1
#
_entry.id   AF-U1MT96-F1
#
_cell.length_a   1.000
_cell.length_b   1.000
_cell.length_c   1.000
_cell.angle_alpha   90.00
_cell.angle_beta   90.00
_cell.angle_gamma   90.00
#
_symmetry.space_group_name_H-M   'P 1'
#
loop_
_entity.id
_entity.type
_entity.pdbx_description
1 polymer ?
#
loop_
_entity_poly.entity_id
_entity_poly.type
_entity_poly.pdbx_seq_one_letter_code
_entity_poly.pdbx_strand_id
1 'polypeptide(L)'
;MSSEFNATGRHSPEDPAVIAADTPAETRAASQSVGDIVGDLMRDMSQLMRDEIALAKAEGTQQAKRFGKGAGMLGGAGYAGHLLVLFLSLALMFVLGDLLDHLGWGALIVGVLWAIVAAILYSMGRKALKEVEPMPETVDSVKHIPDALHTKEENR
;
A
#
# COMPACT_ATOMS: atom_id res chain seq x y z
N MET A 1 76.96 -50.56 1.96
CA MET A 1 76.00 -51.56 2.48
C MET A 1 74.67 -51.35 1.77
N SER A 2 74.02 -52.31 1.10
CA SER A 2 73.55 -53.65 1.54
C SER A 2 72.49 -53.52 2.65
N SER A 3 71.18 -53.57 2.33
CA SER A 3 70.34 -54.77 2.04
C SER A 3 69.57 -55.23 3.30
N GLU A 4 68.43 -55.95 3.25
CA GLU A 4 67.57 -56.37 2.12
C GLU A 4 66.30 -55.47 2.04
N PHE A 5 65.00 -55.83 1.97
CA PHE A 5 64.18 -57.05 1.81
C PHE A 5 62.82 -56.58 1.18
N ASN A 6 62.30 -57.07 0.04
CA ASN A 6 61.75 -58.39 -0.34
C ASN A 6 60.32 -58.71 0.22
N ALA A 7 59.58 -59.56 -0.50
CA ALA A 7 58.29 -60.20 -0.17
C ALA A 7 56.96 -59.42 -0.38
N THR A 8 56.59 -59.26 -1.65
CA THR A 8 55.31 -59.68 -2.24
C THR A 8 54.09 -59.87 -1.31
N GLY A 9 53.12 -58.94 -1.37
CA GLY A 9 51.75 -59.15 -0.88
C GLY A 9 50.73 -59.10 -2.03
N ARG A 10 50.14 -60.24 -2.41
CA ARG A 10 48.98 -60.33 -3.32
C ARG A 10 47.76 -60.86 -2.55
N HIS A 11 46.88 -59.97 -2.09
CA HIS A 11 45.52 -60.22 -1.59
C HIS A 11 44.87 -58.85 -1.34
N SER A 12 43.61 -58.56 -1.69
CA SER A 12 42.62 -59.24 -2.54
C SER A 12 41.72 -58.17 -3.19
N PRO A 13 40.95 -58.48 -4.26
CA PRO A 13 39.67 -57.79 -4.48
C PRO A 13 38.68 -58.14 -3.34
N GLU A 14 37.57 -57.42 -3.26
CA GLU A 14 36.51 -57.51 -2.23
C GLU A 14 36.83 -56.81 -0.90
N ASP A 15 36.28 -55.60 -0.74
CA ASP A 15 35.27 -55.36 0.30
C ASP A 15 34.03 -54.82 -0.44
N PRO A 16 32.79 -55.25 -0.12
CA PRO A 16 31.66 -55.15 -1.03
C PRO A 16 30.87 -53.85 -0.86
N ALA A 17 30.01 -53.58 -1.85
CA ALA A 17 28.94 -52.58 -1.80
C ALA A 17 29.36 -51.18 -1.31
N VAL A 18 29.52 -50.26 -2.26
CA VAL A 18 29.07 -48.89 -2.02
C VAL A 18 27.58 -48.99 -1.70
N ILE A 19 27.25 -49.08 -0.41
CA ILE A 19 25.91 -48.76 0.08
C ILE A 19 25.80 -47.27 -0.16
N ALA A 20 25.28 -46.92 -1.34
CA ALA A 20 24.55 -45.69 -1.49
C ALA A 20 23.49 -45.72 -0.38
N ALA A 21 23.72 -44.93 0.66
CA ALA A 21 22.65 -44.58 1.56
C ALA A 21 21.72 -43.72 0.72
N ASP A 22 20.69 -44.37 0.14
CA ASP A 22 19.51 -43.69 -0.40
C ASP A 22 19.22 -42.54 0.55
N THR A 23 19.22 -41.31 0.04
CA THR A 23 18.91 -40.19 0.91
C THR A 23 17.51 -40.43 1.51
N PRO A 24 17.20 -39.91 2.71
CA PRO A 24 15.85 -40.03 3.27
C PRO A 24 14.74 -39.43 2.40
N ALA A 25 15.10 -38.74 1.30
CA ALA A 25 14.21 -38.36 0.21
C ALA A 25 14.04 -39.49 -0.84
N GLU A 26 15.11 -40.18 -1.25
CA GLU A 26 15.06 -41.29 -2.22
C GLU A 26 14.32 -42.52 -1.68
N THR A 27 14.63 -43.01 -0.46
CA THR A 27 13.88 -44.15 0.12
C THR A 27 12.40 -43.81 0.32
N ARG A 28 12.10 -42.52 0.58
CA ARG A 28 10.73 -42.01 0.72
C ARG A 28 10.03 -41.89 -0.64
N ALA A 29 10.70 -41.40 -1.67
CA ALA A 29 10.18 -41.35 -3.03
C ALA A 29 9.97 -42.75 -3.64
N ALA A 30 10.77 -43.74 -3.24
CA ALA A 30 10.61 -45.14 -3.61
C ALA A 30 9.47 -45.87 -2.87
N SER A 31 8.88 -45.24 -1.83
CA SER A 31 7.81 -45.83 -1.00
C SER A 31 6.51 -44.99 -0.94
N GLN A 32 6.57 -43.70 -1.27
CA GLN A 32 5.39 -42.86 -1.53
C GLN A 32 4.78 -43.19 -2.90
N SER A 33 3.46 -43.11 -2.99
CA SER A 33 2.79 -43.11 -4.29
C SER A 33 2.93 -41.75 -4.97
N VAL A 34 2.69 -41.71 -6.29
CA VAL A 34 2.59 -40.45 -7.04
C VAL A 34 1.53 -39.51 -6.44
N GLY A 35 0.47 -40.05 -5.82
CA GLY A 35 -0.54 -39.26 -5.13
C GLY A 35 -0.02 -38.57 -3.88
N ASP A 36 0.91 -39.18 -3.14
CA ASP A 36 1.50 -38.60 -1.93
C ASP A 36 2.47 -37.45 -2.29
N ILE A 37 3.29 -37.65 -3.34
CA ILE A 37 4.22 -36.61 -3.83
C ILE A 37 3.45 -35.39 -4.35
N VAL A 38 2.34 -35.59 -5.07
CA VAL A 38 1.43 -34.50 -5.48
C VAL A 38 0.74 -33.86 -4.27
N GLY A 39 0.37 -34.64 -3.25
CA GLY A 39 -0.22 -34.15 -2.01
C GLY A 39 0.71 -33.25 -1.20
N ASP A 40 1.98 -33.64 -1.05
CA ASP A 40 3.00 -32.83 -0.36
C ASP A 40 3.36 -31.57 -1.17
N LEU A 41 3.55 -31.65 -2.49
CA LEU A 41 3.78 -30.46 -3.33
C LEU A 41 2.61 -29.46 -3.26
N MET A 42 1.36 -29.95 -3.26
CA MET A 42 0.17 -29.11 -3.09
C MET A 42 0.11 -28.47 -1.70
N ARG A 43 0.62 -29.16 -0.67
CA ARG A 43 0.72 -28.60 0.69
C ARG A 43 1.80 -27.52 0.77
N ASP A 44 2.98 -27.74 0.19
CA ASP A 44 4.08 -26.78 0.15
C ASP A 44 3.69 -25.51 -0.63
N MET A 45 3.09 -25.67 -1.82
CA MET A 45 2.50 -24.56 -2.58
C MET A 45 1.45 -23.79 -1.76
N SER A 46 0.61 -24.51 -1.02
CA SER A 46 -0.41 -23.90 -0.16
C SER A 46 0.16 -23.25 1.09
N GLN A 47 1.33 -23.67 1.58
CA GLN A 47 2.04 -23.03 2.69
C GLN A 47 2.72 -21.75 2.22
N LEU A 48 3.47 -21.80 1.13
CA LEU A 48 4.16 -20.65 0.54
C LEU A 48 3.16 -19.52 0.18
N MET A 49 1.97 -19.87 -0.34
CA MET A 49 0.86 -18.93 -0.56
C MET A 49 0.38 -18.24 0.74
N ARG A 50 0.34 -18.94 1.87
CA ARG A 50 -0.06 -18.37 3.18
C ARG A 50 1.02 -17.46 3.73
N ASP A 51 2.28 -17.83 3.56
CA ASP A 51 3.43 -17.06 4.03
C ASP A 51 3.58 -15.75 3.23
N GLU A 52 3.37 -15.78 1.91
CA GLU A 52 3.34 -14.58 1.07
C GLU A 52 2.18 -13.64 1.43
N ILE A 53 0.98 -14.20 1.70
CA ILE A 53 -0.17 -13.42 2.22
C ILE A 53 0.12 -12.85 3.61
N ALA A 54 0.81 -13.58 4.48
CA ALA A 54 1.19 -13.11 5.81
C ALA A 54 2.23 -11.97 5.73
N LEU A 55 3.21 -12.09 4.83
CA LEU A 55 4.21 -11.06 4.56
C LEU A 55 3.58 -9.80 3.96
N ALA A 56 2.77 -9.94 2.90
CA ALA A 56 2.05 -8.83 2.29
C ALA A 56 1.09 -8.13 3.27
N LYS A 57 0.46 -8.89 4.17
CA LYS A 57 -0.36 -8.33 5.27
C LYS A 57 0.49 -7.59 6.30
N ALA A 58 1.65 -8.12 6.68
CA ALA A 58 2.56 -7.48 7.63
C ALA A 58 3.12 -6.17 7.07
N GLU A 59 3.64 -6.20 5.83
CA GLU A 59 4.17 -5.02 5.17
C GLU A 59 3.06 -4.00 4.87
N GLY A 60 1.93 -4.43 4.30
CA GLY A 60 0.77 -3.57 4.06
C GLY A 60 0.24 -2.89 5.33
N THR A 61 0.24 -3.60 6.47
CA THR A 61 -0.09 -3.01 7.78
C THR A 61 0.95 -1.98 8.20
N GLN A 62 2.25 -2.22 7.94
CA GLN A 62 3.32 -1.29 8.29
C GLN A 62 3.34 -0.05 7.38
N GLN A 63 3.09 -0.22 6.07
CA GLN A 63 2.88 0.87 5.12
C GLN A 63 1.66 1.70 5.52
N ALA A 64 0.50 1.08 5.77
CA ALA A 64 -0.71 1.76 6.22
C ALA A 64 -0.51 2.51 7.53
N LYS A 65 0.26 1.97 8.49
CA LYS A 65 0.61 2.66 9.74
C LYS A 65 1.53 3.86 9.53
N ARG A 66 2.49 3.77 8.59
CA ARG A 66 3.36 4.90 8.20
C ARG A 66 2.55 5.99 7.50
N PHE A 67 1.74 5.62 6.50
CA PHE A 67 0.87 6.54 5.76
C PHE A 67 -0.17 7.20 6.67
N GLY A 68 -0.88 6.42 7.50
CA GLY A 68 -1.86 6.92 8.45
C GLY A 68 -1.26 7.87 9.49
N LYS A 69 -0.03 7.62 9.97
CA LYS A 69 0.70 8.59 10.80
C LYS A 69 1.01 9.87 10.01
N GLY A 70 1.50 9.77 8.77
CA GLY A 70 1.79 10.93 7.93
C GLY A 70 0.54 11.78 7.65
N ALA A 71 -0.54 11.15 7.17
CA ALA A 71 -1.82 11.80 6.91
C ALA A 71 -2.43 12.41 8.18
N GLY A 72 -2.36 11.71 9.32
CA GLY A 72 -2.81 12.24 10.62
C GLY A 72 -1.99 13.45 11.08
N MET A 73 -0.66 13.44 10.88
CA MET A 73 0.20 14.57 11.20
C MET A 73 -0.03 15.77 10.26
N LEU A 74 -0.26 15.55 8.96
CA LEU A 74 -0.58 16.63 8.02
C LEU A 74 -2.00 17.20 8.25
N GLY A 75 -2.99 16.35 8.54
CA GLY A 75 -4.34 16.80 8.91
C GLY A 75 -4.34 17.59 10.22
N GLY A 76 -3.61 17.12 11.23
CA GLY A 76 -3.40 17.83 12.49
C GLY A 76 -2.65 19.17 12.30
N ALA A 77 -1.63 19.21 11.44
CA ALA A 77 -0.92 20.44 11.11
C ALA A 77 -1.78 21.44 10.33
N GLY A 78 -2.61 20.97 9.40
CA GLY A 78 -3.59 21.80 8.68
C GLY A 78 -4.63 22.41 9.61
N TYR A 79 -5.18 21.62 10.54
CA TYR A 79 -6.09 22.11 11.57
C TYR A 79 -5.42 23.11 12.51
N ALA A 80 -4.24 22.78 13.06
CA ALA A 80 -3.49 23.67 13.94
C ALA A 80 -3.08 24.98 13.24
N GLY A 81 -2.71 24.92 11.96
CA GLY A 81 -2.41 26.09 11.13
C GLY A 81 -3.64 26.97 10.88
N HIS A 82 -4.80 26.37 10.62
CA HIS A 82 -6.07 27.10 10.50
C HIS A 82 -6.44 27.81 11.81
N LEU A 83 -6.31 27.14 12.96
CA LEU A 83 -6.56 27.73 14.28
C LEU A 83 -5.55 28.86 14.59
N LEU A 84 -4.27 28.68 14.29
CA LEU A 84 -3.24 29.73 14.42
C LEU A 84 -3.61 30.98 13.61
N VAL A 85 -4.01 30.80 12.35
CA VAL A 85 -4.40 31.90 11.45
C VAL A 85 -5.69 32.60 11.93
N LEU A 86 -6.63 31.86 12.52
CA LEU A 86 -7.82 32.42 13.18
C LEU A 86 -7.45 33.25 14.42
N PHE A 87 -6.60 32.74 15.31
CA PHE A 87 -6.15 33.49 16.49
C PHE A 87 -5.30 34.71 16.13
N LEU A 88 -4.45 34.63 15.11
CA LEU A 88 -3.72 35.79 14.59
C LEU A 88 -4.67 36.85 14.00
N SER A 89 -5.77 36.43 13.35
CA SER A 89 -6.79 37.36 12.84
C SER A 89 -7.52 38.08 13.97
N LEU A 90 -7.85 37.38 15.06
CA LEU A 90 -8.45 37.98 16.26
C LEU A 90 -7.47 38.92 16.97
N ALA A 91 -6.20 38.52 17.13
CA ALA A 91 -5.17 39.37 17.71
C ALA A 91 -4.97 40.65 16.88
N LEU A 92 -4.91 40.53 15.55
CA LEU A 92 -4.81 41.69 14.64
C LEU A 92 -6.04 42.60 14.75
N MET A 93 -7.25 42.03 14.87
CA MET A 93 -8.49 42.79 15.08
C MET A 93 -8.44 43.59 16.39
N PHE A 94 -7.97 42.99 17.49
CA PHE A 94 -7.84 43.71 18.77
C PHE A 94 -6.74 44.78 18.72
N VAL A 95 -5.57 44.50 18.13
CA VAL A 95 -4.48 45.48 17.98
C VAL A 95 -4.88 46.67 17.11
N LEU A 96 -5.58 46.45 15.99
CA LEU A 96 -6.14 47.55 15.18
C LEU A 96 -7.32 48.24 15.87
N GLY A 97 -8.08 47.52 16.70
CA GLY A 97 -9.17 48.10 17.49
C GLY A 97 -8.66 49.09 18.55
N ASP A 98 -7.59 48.74 19.23
CA ASP A 98 -6.88 49.56 20.22
C ASP A 98 -6.20 50.77 19.54
N LEU A 99 -5.42 50.53 18.47
CA LEU A 99 -4.71 51.56 17.71
C LEU A 99 -5.63 52.59 16.99
N LEU A 100 -6.92 52.31 16.87
CA LEU A 100 -7.93 53.18 16.26
C LEU A 100 -8.99 53.67 17.26
N ASP A 101 -8.81 53.44 18.57
CA ASP A 101 -9.76 53.70 19.65
C ASP A 101 -11.18 53.09 19.41
N HIS A 102 -11.31 52.16 18.48
CA HIS A 102 -12.60 51.65 17.99
C HIS A 102 -12.49 50.27 17.34
N LEU A 103 -12.83 49.23 18.11
CA LEU A 103 -12.78 47.81 17.70
C LEU A 103 -13.55 47.50 16.40
N GLY A 104 -14.63 48.24 16.10
CA GLY A 104 -15.39 48.07 14.86
C GLY A 104 -14.60 48.39 13.59
N TRP A 105 -13.63 49.30 13.64
CA TRP A 105 -12.76 49.60 12.49
C TRP A 105 -11.68 48.52 12.32
N GLY A 106 -11.09 48.02 13.41
CA GLY A 106 -10.19 46.87 13.36
C GLY A 106 -10.87 45.62 12.79
N ALA A 107 -12.11 45.34 13.20
CA ALA A 107 -12.91 44.24 12.67
C ALA A 107 -13.21 44.41 11.16
N LEU A 108 -13.55 45.62 10.71
CA LEU A 108 -13.79 45.91 9.29
C LEU A 108 -12.52 45.69 8.45
N ILE A 109 -11.36 46.18 8.89
CA ILE A 109 -10.09 46.04 8.16
C ILE A 109 -9.69 44.56 8.04
N VAL A 110 -9.80 43.78 9.12
CA VAL A 110 -9.54 42.33 9.09
C VAL A 110 -10.56 41.58 8.22
N GLY A 111 -11.82 42.01 8.21
CA GLY A 111 -12.84 41.48 7.30
C GLY A 111 -12.55 41.73 5.82
N VAL A 112 -12.08 42.94 5.47
CA VAL A 112 -11.67 43.29 4.10
C VAL A 112 -10.43 42.48 3.67
N LEU A 113 -9.45 42.30 4.56
CA LEU A 113 -8.29 41.44 4.32
C LEU A 113 -8.74 40.01 3.98
N TRP A 114 -9.66 39.44 4.75
CA TRP A 114 -10.21 38.11 4.48
C TRP A 114 -11.05 38.03 3.21
N ALA A 115 -11.78 39.08 2.84
CA ALA A 115 -12.50 39.14 1.57
C ALA A 115 -11.54 39.11 0.36
N ILE A 116 -10.39 39.79 0.44
CA ILE A 116 -9.34 39.75 -0.59
C ILE A 116 -8.75 38.34 -0.70
N VAL A 117 -8.38 37.71 0.43
CA VAL A 117 -7.87 36.33 0.46
C VAL A 117 -8.89 35.36 -0.14
N ALA A 118 -10.17 35.46 0.24
CA ALA A 118 -11.23 34.62 -0.29
C ALA A 118 -11.44 34.80 -1.80
N ALA A 119 -11.37 36.03 -2.31
CA ALA A 119 -11.48 36.31 -3.75
C ALA A 119 -10.31 35.69 -4.56
N ILE A 120 -9.08 35.75 -4.03
CA ILE A 120 -7.90 35.13 -4.63
C ILE A 120 -8.05 33.60 -4.63
N LEU A 121 -8.36 32.99 -3.49
CA LEU A 121 -8.53 31.54 -3.36
C LEU A 121 -9.66 31.01 -4.25
N TYR A 122 -10.81 31.71 -4.31
CA TYR A 122 -11.90 31.38 -5.21
C TYR A 122 -11.47 31.46 -6.68
N SER A 123 -10.74 32.51 -7.07
CA SER A 123 -10.22 32.67 -8.44
C SER A 123 -9.24 31.55 -8.82
N MET A 124 -8.33 31.16 -7.92
CA MET A 124 -7.39 30.07 -8.13
C MET A 124 -8.08 28.70 -8.20
N GLY A 125 -8.96 28.38 -7.24
CA GLY A 125 -9.73 27.14 -7.23
C GLY A 125 -10.63 27.01 -8.46
N ARG A 126 -11.27 28.10 -8.89
CA ARG A 126 -12.09 28.13 -10.12
C ARG A 126 -11.28 27.99 -11.41
N LYS A 127 -9.98 28.30 -11.42
CA LYS A 127 -9.08 27.98 -12.54
C LYS A 127 -8.70 26.51 -12.53
N ALA A 128 -8.21 25.98 -11.42
CA ALA A 128 -7.85 24.57 -11.29
C ALA A 128 -9.02 23.63 -11.64
N LEU A 129 -10.24 23.93 -11.16
CA LEU A 129 -11.46 23.17 -11.49
C LEU A 129 -11.96 23.33 -12.95
N LYS A 130 -11.37 24.24 -13.74
CA LYS A 130 -11.62 24.38 -15.18
C LYS A 130 -10.51 23.80 -16.05
N GLU A 131 -9.29 23.71 -15.51
CA GLU A 131 -8.13 23.10 -16.16
C GLU A 131 -8.15 21.57 -16.06
N VAL A 132 -8.93 21.01 -15.11
CA VAL A 132 -9.37 19.61 -15.17
C VAL A 132 -10.46 19.47 -16.22
N GLU A 133 -10.08 18.98 -17.41
CA GLU A 133 -11.03 18.62 -18.46
C GLU A 133 -12.00 17.53 -17.97
N PRO A 134 -13.32 17.65 -18.21
CA PRO A 134 -14.27 16.60 -17.87
C PRO A 134 -14.03 15.39 -18.77
N MET A 135 -13.56 14.29 -18.18
CA MET A 135 -13.18 13.05 -18.87
C MET A 135 -14.30 12.59 -19.85
N PRO A 136 -14.08 12.67 -21.18
CA PRO A 136 -15.17 12.59 -22.16
C PRO A 136 -15.88 11.24 -22.18
N GLU A 137 -15.14 10.15 -21.96
CA GLU A 137 -15.64 8.77 -21.87
C GLU A 137 -16.74 8.60 -20.80
N THR A 138 -16.65 9.32 -19.68
CA THR A 138 -17.51 9.07 -18.51
C THR A 138 -18.90 9.68 -18.64
N VAL A 139 -19.09 10.68 -19.52
CA VAL A 139 -20.39 11.35 -19.71
C VAL A 139 -21.29 10.71 -20.77
N ASP A 140 -20.74 9.92 -21.70
CA ASP A 140 -21.55 9.17 -22.68
C ASP A 140 -21.96 7.78 -22.16
N SER A 141 -21.12 7.12 -21.35
CA SER A 141 -21.48 5.85 -20.72
C SER A 141 -22.73 5.95 -19.81
N VAL A 142 -22.99 7.14 -19.22
CA VAL A 142 -24.20 7.42 -18.43
C VAL A 142 -25.43 7.74 -19.31
N LYS A 143 -25.24 8.21 -20.54
CA LYS A 143 -26.33 8.45 -21.52
C LYS A 143 -26.75 7.18 -22.27
N HIS A 144 -25.95 6.12 -22.20
CA HIS A 144 -26.23 4.82 -22.81
C HIS A 144 -26.60 3.75 -21.78
N ILE A 145 -27.37 4.14 -20.75
CA ILE A 145 -28.26 3.19 -20.05
C ILE A 145 -29.48 2.99 -20.96
N PRO A 146 -29.68 1.81 -21.58
CA PRO A 146 -30.65 1.63 -22.66
C PRO A 146 -32.08 1.42 -22.15
N ASP A 147 -33.06 1.59 -23.03
CA ASP A 147 -34.52 1.34 -22.82
C ASP A 147 -34.91 -0.13 -22.51
N ALA A 148 -33.95 -0.96 -22.09
CA ALA A 148 -34.14 -2.37 -21.73
C ALA A 148 -35.10 -2.60 -20.55
N LEU A 149 -35.56 -1.54 -19.87
CA LEU A 149 -36.61 -1.60 -18.85
C LEU A 149 -38.04 -1.60 -19.44
N HIS A 150 -38.21 -1.36 -20.75
CA HIS A 150 -39.52 -1.39 -21.41
C HIS A 150 -39.90 -2.75 -22.02
N THR A 151 -39.15 -3.84 -21.75
CA THR A 151 -39.56 -5.21 -22.11
C THR A 151 -40.29 -5.92 -20.97
N LYS A 152 -41.53 -5.50 -20.71
CA LYS A 152 -42.61 -6.19 -19.99
C LYS A 152 -43.92 -5.39 -20.13
N GLU A 153 -45.06 -6.01 -19.81
CA GLU A 153 -46.43 -5.42 -19.87
C GLU A 153 -47.08 -5.23 -21.26
N GLU A 154 -46.70 -5.98 -22.31
CA GLU A 154 -47.60 -6.24 -23.46
C GLU A 154 -47.63 -7.71 -23.87
N ASN A 155 -48.40 -8.51 -23.12
CA ASN A 155 -48.89 -9.83 -23.54
C ASN A 155 -50.09 -10.25 -22.68
N ARG A 156 -51.30 -9.78 -23.03
CA ARG A 156 -52.56 -10.35 -22.54
C ARG A 156 -53.75 -10.02 -23.44
#